data_AF-A0A6P1Y401-F1
#
_entry.id   AF-A0A6P1Y401-F1
#
_cell.length_a   1.000
_cell.length_b   1.000
_cell.length_c   1.000
_cell.angle_alpha   90.00
_cell.angle_beta   90.00
_cell.angle_gamma   90.00
#
_symmetry.space_group_name_H-M   'P 1'
#
loop_
_entity.id
_entity.type
_entity.pdbx_description
1 polymer ?
#
loop_
_entity_poly.entity_id
_entity_poly.type
_entity_poly.pdbx_seq_one_letter_code
_entity_poly.pdbx_strand_id
1 'polypeptide(L)'
;MIIKINGEELSYTLENEKTVGEVLGSIEEACCREHETIVQVAVDGKELSSHELDLLFKQPVDADITIELSTFSGVEIRNYMKGLTQELSKCADDFEQIPVYMQTGKDMQALKLLGVFSEKLNELYRSLLLSDVTELPFDIQIEGKSVHEYQKEITALLRDIVSSIEEKDIIQVGDLAEYELAPLVKTLINGVSLTLN
;
A
#
# COMPACT_ATOMS: atom_id res chain seq x y z
N MET A 1 29.02 -12.03 -2.54
CA MET A 1 27.69 -11.50 -2.87
C MET A 1 27.60 -11.13 -4.34
N ILE A 2 26.51 -11.50 -5.00
CA ILE A 2 26.11 -11.06 -6.35
C ILE A 2 24.81 -10.28 -6.21
N ILE A 3 24.67 -9.15 -6.92
CA ILE A 3 23.45 -8.35 -6.90
C ILE A 3 22.90 -8.26 -8.31
N LYS A 4 21.59 -8.50 -8.46
CA LYS A 4 20.88 -8.35 -9.71
C LYS A 4 19.72 -7.39 -9.54
N ILE A 5 19.48 -6.52 -10.52
CA ILE A 5 18.32 -5.66 -10.61
C ILE A 5 17.54 -6.05 -11.86
N ASN A 6 16.25 -6.38 -11.70
CA ASN A 6 15.37 -6.80 -12.80
C ASN A 6 15.96 -7.93 -13.67
N GLY A 7 16.75 -8.82 -13.05
CA GLY A 7 17.40 -9.96 -13.69
C GLY A 7 18.79 -9.69 -14.27
N GLU A 8 19.23 -8.43 -14.34
CA GLU A 8 20.56 -8.05 -14.82
C GLU A 8 21.55 -7.92 -13.67
N GLU A 9 22.76 -8.47 -13.82
CA GLU A 9 23.80 -8.37 -12.80
C GLU A 9 24.34 -6.94 -12.71
N LEU A 10 24.22 -6.34 -11.53
CA LEU A 10 24.70 -5.01 -11.25
C LEU A 10 26.20 -5.05 -10.99
N SER A 11 26.97 -4.34 -11.81
CA SER A 11 28.39 -4.10 -11.54
C SER A 11 28.54 -3.05 -10.44
N TYR A 12 28.38 -3.47 -9.18
CA TYR A 12 28.49 -2.63 -7.99
C TYR A 12 29.88 -2.75 -7.35
N THR A 13 30.46 -1.62 -6.94
CA THR A 13 31.74 -1.57 -6.22
C THR A 13 31.50 -1.07 -4.81
N LEU A 14 31.90 -1.86 -3.81
CA LEU A 14 31.84 -1.45 -2.41
C LEU A 14 32.80 -0.29 -2.17
N GLU A 15 32.32 0.78 -1.54
CA GLU A 15 33.13 1.93 -1.14
C GLU A 15 33.41 1.88 0.36
N ASN A 16 32.35 2.04 1.16
CA ASN A 16 32.44 2.12 2.62
C ASN A 16 31.45 1.19 3.35
N GLU A 17 30.62 0.48 2.59
CA GLU A 17 29.57 -0.41 3.08
C GLU A 17 30.20 -1.65 3.73
N LYS A 18 29.73 -1.96 4.93
CA LYS A 18 30.15 -3.11 5.76
C LYS A 18 29.06 -4.17 5.82
N THR A 19 27.82 -3.74 5.67
CA THR A 19 26.64 -4.60 5.76
C THR A 19 25.85 -4.62 4.46
N VAL A 20 25.13 -5.71 4.22
CA VAL A 20 24.19 -5.81 3.08
C VAL A 20 23.15 -4.70 3.15
N GLY A 21 22.71 -4.29 4.36
CA GLY A 21 21.77 -3.18 4.53
C GLY A 21 22.30 -1.85 4.01
N GLU A 22 23.58 -1.53 4.24
CA GLU A 22 24.21 -0.32 3.70
C GLU A 22 24.28 -0.38 2.16
N VAL A 23 24.64 -1.53 1.59
CA VAL A 23 24.67 -1.74 0.13
C VAL A 23 23.28 -1.54 -0.49
N LEU A 24 22.26 -2.18 0.08
CA LEU A 24 20.88 -2.04 -0.41
C LEU A 24 20.36 -0.60 -0.23
N GLY A 25 20.76 0.10 0.83
CA GLY A 25 20.46 1.51 1.03
C GLY A 25 21.06 2.38 -0.09
N SER A 26 22.33 2.19 -0.42
CA SER A 26 22.98 2.94 -1.51
C SER A 26 22.39 2.63 -2.88
N ILE A 27 21.96 1.38 -3.11
CA ILE A 27 21.26 1.00 -4.34
C ILE A 27 19.88 1.66 -4.40
N GLU A 28 19.11 1.64 -3.31
CA GLU A 28 17.81 2.32 -3.26
C GLU A 28 17.96 3.82 -3.52
N GLU A 29 18.96 4.48 -2.94
CA GLU A 29 19.27 5.88 -3.22
C GLU A 29 19.66 6.12 -4.69
N ALA A 30 20.26 5.15 -5.37
CA ALA A 30 20.54 5.22 -6.80
C ALA A 30 19.25 5.03 -7.64
N CYS A 31 18.41 4.06 -7.29
CA CYS A 31 17.10 3.85 -7.92
C CYS A 31 16.21 5.09 -7.80
N CYS A 32 16.11 5.68 -6.60
CA CYS A 32 15.29 6.87 -6.36
C CYS A 32 15.73 8.07 -7.22
N ARG A 33 17.03 8.22 -7.49
CA ARG A 33 17.55 9.27 -8.39
C ARG A 33 17.11 9.09 -9.85
N GLU A 34 16.81 7.86 -10.25
CA GLU A 34 16.28 7.51 -11.57
C GLU A 34 14.75 7.35 -11.56
N HIS A 35 14.07 7.81 -10.50
CA HIS A 35 12.62 7.67 -10.30
C HIS A 35 12.14 6.20 -10.27
N GLU A 36 12.93 5.33 -9.64
CA GLU A 36 12.57 3.95 -9.33
C GLU A 36 12.69 3.65 -7.83
N THR A 37 12.04 2.60 -7.34
CA THR A 37 12.19 2.07 -5.98
C THR A 37 12.18 0.56 -5.98
N ILE A 38 12.92 -0.05 -5.06
CA ILE A 38 12.91 -1.49 -4.84
C ILE A 38 11.58 -1.89 -4.20
N VAL A 39 10.80 -2.70 -4.91
CA VAL A 39 9.51 -3.24 -4.43
C VAL A 39 9.63 -4.65 -3.88
N GLN A 40 10.71 -5.35 -4.23
CA GLN A 40 10.92 -6.74 -3.86
C GLN A 40 12.41 -7.06 -3.72
N VAL A 41 12.73 -7.86 -2.71
CA VAL A 41 14.07 -8.40 -2.46
C VAL A 41 13.95 -9.91 -2.29
N ALA A 42 14.70 -10.65 -3.10
CA ALA A 42 14.85 -12.09 -2.97
C ALA A 42 16.32 -12.45 -2.75
N VAL A 43 16.56 -13.50 -1.97
CA VAL A 43 17.90 -14.06 -1.74
C VAL A 43 17.90 -15.51 -2.19
N ASP A 44 18.83 -15.85 -3.07
CA ASP A 44 18.98 -17.19 -3.66
C ASP A 44 17.66 -17.74 -4.25
N GLY A 45 16.89 -16.84 -4.91
CA GLY A 45 15.61 -17.15 -5.52
C GLY A 45 14.42 -17.23 -4.56
N LYS A 46 14.59 -16.90 -3.27
CA LYS A 46 13.52 -16.87 -2.28
C LYS A 46 13.17 -15.42 -1.87
N GLU A 47 11.91 -15.05 -2.04
CA GLU A 47 11.37 -13.81 -1.47
C GLU A 47 11.47 -13.80 0.05
N LEU A 48 11.89 -12.66 0.60
CA LEU A 48 12.08 -12.51 2.03
C LEU A 48 10.86 -11.89 2.70
N SER A 49 10.49 -12.45 3.86
CA SER A 49 9.60 -11.77 4.80
C SER A 49 10.30 -10.58 5.48
N SER A 50 9.53 -9.69 6.12
CA SER A 50 10.10 -8.54 6.85
C SER A 50 11.14 -8.93 7.90
N HIS A 51 10.93 -10.05 8.61
CA HIS A 51 11.90 -10.55 9.59
C HIS A 51 13.17 -11.09 8.92
N GLU A 52 13.05 -11.75 7.77
CA GLU A 52 14.22 -12.24 7.03
C GLU A 52 15.03 -11.08 6.41
N LEU A 53 14.36 -10.00 5.99
CA LEU A 53 15.01 -8.77 5.57
C LEU A 53 15.83 -8.12 6.68
N ASP A 54 15.30 -8.04 7.90
CA ASP A 54 16.03 -7.51 9.05
C ASP A 54 17.30 -8.31 9.38
N LEU A 55 17.26 -9.61 9.14
CA LEU A 55 18.43 -10.49 9.28
C LEU A 55 19.42 -10.27 8.15
N LEU A 56 18.94 -10.18 6.90
CA LEU A 56 19.76 -9.89 5.74
C LEU A 56 20.53 -8.58 5.92
N PHE A 57 19.87 -7.50 6.35
CA PHE A 57 20.48 -6.18 6.48
C PHE A 57 21.67 -6.16 7.45
N LYS A 58 21.72 -7.09 8.41
CA LYS A 58 22.81 -7.21 9.39
C LYS A 58 23.96 -8.11 8.90
N GLN A 59 23.79 -8.81 7.78
CA GLN A 59 24.84 -9.67 7.24
C GLN A 59 26.01 -8.84 6.70
N PRO A 60 27.24 -9.35 6.80
CA PRO A 60 28.41 -8.72 6.20
C PRO A 60 28.38 -8.85 4.67
N VAL A 61 29.02 -7.90 3.99
CA VAL A 61 29.06 -7.83 2.51
C VAL A 61 29.84 -8.97 1.85
N ASP A 62 30.62 -9.74 2.62
CA ASP A 62 31.36 -10.92 2.16
C ASP A 62 30.52 -12.21 2.15
N ALA A 63 29.24 -12.12 2.48
CA ALA A 63 28.30 -13.24 2.38
C ALA A 63 28.25 -13.82 0.95
N ASP A 64 28.27 -15.15 0.86
CA ASP A 64 28.14 -15.90 -0.39
C ASP A 64 26.65 -16.11 -0.72
N ILE A 65 25.99 -15.02 -1.13
CA ILE A 65 24.56 -14.96 -1.46
C ILE A 65 24.34 -14.24 -2.78
N THR A 66 23.23 -14.56 -3.47
CA THR A 66 22.72 -13.80 -4.61
C THR A 66 21.49 -13.03 -4.19
N ILE A 67 21.53 -11.70 -4.34
CA ILE A 67 20.40 -10.81 -4.08
C ILE A 67 19.77 -10.42 -5.41
N GLU A 68 18.47 -10.64 -5.53
CA GLU A 68 17.65 -10.23 -6.67
C GLU A 68 16.69 -9.13 -6.23
N LEU A 69 16.81 -7.98 -6.86
CA LEU A 69 15.98 -6.80 -6.62
C LEU A 69 15.04 -6.62 -7.80
N SER A 70 13.77 -6.35 -7.51
CA SER A 70 12.82 -5.88 -8.52
C SER A 70 12.47 -4.42 -8.21
N THR A 71 12.55 -3.58 -9.23
CA THR A 71 12.23 -2.15 -9.11
C THR A 71 10.98 -1.81 -9.88
N PHE A 72 10.20 -0.85 -9.38
CA PHE A 72 9.16 -0.17 -10.14
C PHE A 72 9.52 1.30 -10.32
N SER A 73 9.23 1.83 -11.50
CA SER A 73 9.28 3.25 -11.81
C SER A 73 8.12 4.02 -11.17
N GLY A 74 8.29 5.33 -11.01
CA GLY A 74 7.22 6.24 -10.59
C GLY A 74 5.97 6.16 -11.48
N VAL A 75 6.14 5.90 -12.78
CA VAL A 75 5.05 5.71 -13.73
C VAL A 75 4.28 4.41 -13.43
N GLU A 76 4.98 3.31 -13.15
CA GLU A 76 4.37 2.03 -12.78
C GLU A 76 3.62 2.15 -11.46
N ILE A 77 4.19 2.83 -10.45
CA ILE A 77 3.53 3.10 -9.18
C ILE A 77 2.26 3.93 -9.40
N ARG A 78 2.33 5.01 -10.19
CA ARG A 78 1.14 5.82 -10.51
C ARG A 78 0.06 5.00 -11.21
N ASN A 79 0.43 4.08 -12.10
CA ASN A 79 -0.53 3.19 -12.76
C ASN A 79 -1.13 2.17 -11.78
N TYR A 80 -0.33 1.63 -10.88
CA TYR A 80 -0.81 0.77 -9.79
C TYR A 80 -1.80 1.52 -8.89
N MET A 81 -1.51 2.77 -8.52
CA MET A 81 -2.43 3.63 -7.77
C MET A 81 -3.75 3.87 -8.51
N LYS A 82 -3.73 4.06 -9.84
CA LYS A 82 -4.96 4.14 -10.66
C LYS A 82 -5.76 2.84 -10.62
N GLY A 83 -5.10 1.68 -10.59
CA GLY A 83 -5.75 0.40 -10.37
C GLY A 83 -6.43 0.32 -9.00
N LEU A 84 -5.71 0.71 -7.94
CA LEU A 84 -6.24 0.74 -6.58
C LEU A 84 -7.45 1.66 -6.45
N THR A 85 -7.44 2.86 -7.04
CA THR A 85 -8.60 3.76 -6.96
C THR A 85 -9.83 3.18 -7.64
N GLN A 86 -9.68 2.46 -8.75
CA GLN A 86 -10.79 1.76 -9.42
C GLN A 86 -11.33 0.61 -8.58
N GLU A 87 -10.47 -0.15 -7.93
CA GLU A 87 -10.89 -1.27 -7.06
C GLU A 87 -11.56 -0.78 -5.78
N LEU A 88 -11.02 0.28 -5.16
CA LEU A 88 -11.64 0.95 -4.02
C LEU A 88 -13.00 1.55 -4.37
N SER A 89 -13.15 2.09 -5.59
CA SER A 89 -14.45 2.56 -6.09
C SER A 89 -15.48 1.44 -6.10
N LYS A 90 -15.11 0.25 -6.59
CA LYS A 90 -16.00 -0.92 -6.59
C LYS A 90 -16.36 -1.37 -5.17
N CYS A 91 -15.38 -1.40 -4.25
CA CYS A 91 -15.66 -1.69 -2.85
C CYS A 91 -16.64 -0.69 -2.23
N ALA A 92 -16.50 0.61 -2.54
CA ALA A 92 -17.38 1.66 -2.05
C ALA A 92 -18.80 1.53 -2.61
N ASP A 93 -18.96 1.07 -3.85
CA ASP A 93 -20.27 0.73 -4.41
C ASP A 93 -20.88 -0.49 -3.70
N ASP A 94 -20.07 -1.50 -3.36
CA ASP A 94 -20.52 -2.71 -2.68
C ASP A 94 -20.86 -2.50 -1.19
N PHE A 95 -20.59 -1.34 -0.59
CA PHE A 95 -20.92 -1.06 0.82
C PHE A 95 -22.43 -1.11 1.11
N GLU A 96 -23.28 -0.84 0.13
CA GLU A 96 -24.75 -1.03 0.23
C GLU A 96 -25.15 -2.51 0.48
N GLN A 97 -24.26 -3.45 0.17
CA GLN A 97 -24.52 -4.88 0.38
C GLN A 97 -24.25 -5.31 1.83
N ILE A 98 -23.55 -4.49 2.63
CA ILE A 98 -23.21 -4.81 4.02
C ILE A 98 -24.48 -5.04 4.87
N PRO A 99 -25.48 -4.13 4.92
CA PRO A 99 -26.71 -4.38 5.68
C PRO A 99 -27.50 -5.57 5.11
N VAL A 100 -27.49 -5.80 3.80
CA VAL A 100 -28.14 -6.97 3.17
C VAL A 100 -27.49 -8.28 3.63
N TYR A 101 -26.16 -8.31 3.70
CA TYR A 101 -25.43 -9.46 4.23
C TYR A 101 -25.81 -9.73 5.69
N MET A 102 -25.87 -8.70 6.54
CA MET A 102 -26.29 -8.88 7.93
C MET A 102 -27.73 -9.39 8.05
N GLN A 103 -28.68 -8.81 7.30
CA GLN A 103 -30.08 -9.24 7.28
C GLN A 103 -30.24 -10.71 6.88
N THR A 104 -29.34 -11.21 6.03
CA THR A 104 -29.35 -12.59 5.54
C THR A 104 -28.43 -13.54 6.33
N GLY A 105 -27.86 -13.08 7.46
CA GLY A 105 -26.97 -13.88 8.32
C GLY A 105 -25.61 -14.17 7.71
N LYS A 106 -25.16 -13.34 6.76
CA LYS A 106 -23.92 -13.44 5.98
C LYS A 106 -22.84 -12.48 6.48
N ASP A 107 -22.69 -12.33 7.79
CA ASP A 107 -21.76 -11.34 8.37
C ASP A 107 -20.30 -11.56 7.92
N MET A 108 -19.90 -12.82 7.69
CA MET A 108 -18.56 -13.13 7.19
C MET A 108 -18.29 -12.51 5.81
N GLN A 109 -19.32 -12.39 4.96
CA GLN A 109 -19.21 -11.71 3.67
C GLN A 109 -19.04 -10.20 3.84
N ALA A 110 -19.76 -9.58 4.79
CA ALA A 110 -19.57 -8.18 5.16
C ALA A 110 -18.14 -7.92 5.67
N LEU A 111 -17.67 -8.72 6.62
CA LEU A 111 -16.31 -8.60 7.17
C LEU A 111 -15.23 -8.85 6.09
N LYS A 112 -15.46 -9.79 5.17
CA LYS A 112 -14.55 -10.03 4.05
C LYS A 112 -14.46 -8.82 3.13
N LEU A 113 -15.59 -8.17 2.81
CA LEU A 113 -15.60 -6.95 2.00
C LEU A 113 -14.80 -5.83 2.69
N LEU A 114 -15.02 -5.62 3.99
CA LEU A 114 -14.28 -4.62 4.78
C LEU A 114 -12.78 -4.92 4.86
N GLY A 115 -12.41 -6.20 4.98
CA GLY A 115 -11.02 -6.65 4.96
C GLY A 115 -10.32 -6.32 3.64
N VAL A 116 -10.92 -6.74 2.51
CA VAL A 116 -10.40 -6.44 1.16
C VAL A 116 -10.28 -4.94 0.93
N PHE A 117 -11.30 -4.16 1.33
CA PHE A 117 -11.26 -2.71 1.25
C PHE A 117 -10.09 -2.12 2.06
N SER A 118 -9.92 -2.57 3.31
CA SER A 118 -8.88 -2.08 4.20
C SER A 118 -7.47 -2.37 3.69
N GLU A 119 -7.25 -3.56 3.10
CA GLU A 119 -5.99 -3.94 2.47
C GLU A 119 -5.65 -2.99 1.30
N LYS A 120 -6.59 -2.80 0.37
CA LYS A 120 -6.40 -1.91 -0.79
C LYS A 120 -6.20 -0.46 -0.40
N LEU A 121 -6.91 0.00 0.62
CA LEU A 121 -6.77 1.36 1.12
C LEU A 121 -5.39 1.59 1.74
N ASN A 122 -4.88 0.61 2.49
CA ASN A 122 -3.53 0.64 3.05
C ASN A 122 -2.45 0.62 1.96
N GLU A 123 -2.64 -0.18 0.90
CA GLU A 123 -1.77 -0.17 -0.29
C GLU A 123 -1.75 1.23 -0.93
N LEU A 124 -2.92 1.86 -1.10
CA LEU A 124 -3.01 3.22 -1.65
C LEU A 124 -2.24 4.22 -0.79
N TYR A 125 -2.42 4.19 0.53
CA TYR A 125 -1.70 5.07 1.45
C TYR A 125 -0.19 4.87 1.38
N ARG A 126 0.29 3.62 1.31
CA ARG A 126 1.72 3.33 1.17
C ARG A 126 2.29 3.88 -0.14
N SER A 127 1.57 3.73 -1.25
CA SER A 127 2.00 4.28 -2.54
C SER A 127 2.04 5.81 -2.54
N LEU A 128 1.15 6.48 -1.79
CA LEU A 128 1.15 7.95 -1.65
C LEU A 128 2.38 8.47 -0.90
N LEU A 129 3.06 7.65 -0.11
CA LEU A 129 4.29 8.02 0.60
C LEU A 129 5.53 8.01 -0.31
N LEU A 130 5.44 7.48 -1.53
CA LEU A 130 6.54 7.39 -2.49
C LEU A 130 6.64 8.65 -3.36
N SER A 131 6.50 9.85 -2.76
CA SER A 131 6.52 11.13 -3.49
C SER A 131 7.83 11.36 -4.25
N ASP A 132 8.95 10.91 -3.70
CA ASP A 132 10.29 11.08 -4.27
C ASP A 132 10.45 10.33 -5.61
N VAL A 133 9.65 9.28 -5.81
CA VAL A 133 9.70 8.40 -6.98
C VAL A 133 8.54 8.71 -7.93
N THR A 134 7.36 9.01 -7.40
CA THR A 134 6.14 9.25 -8.18
C THR A 134 5.95 10.70 -8.64
N GLU A 135 6.82 11.61 -8.18
CA GLU A 135 6.73 13.06 -8.40
C GLU A 135 5.39 13.65 -7.92
N LEU A 136 4.69 12.96 -7.02
CA LEU A 136 3.48 13.46 -6.39
C LEU A 136 3.84 14.52 -5.33
N PRO A 137 2.97 15.52 -5.10
CA PRO A 137 3.15 16.45 -3.99
C PRO A 137 3.23 15.69 -2.66
N PHE A 138 4.14 16.07 -1.77
CA PHE A 138 4.24 15.46 -0.44
C PHE A 138 3.00 15.76 0.44
N ASP A 139 2.40 16.94 0.26
CA ASP A 139 1.24 17.41 1.02
C ASP A 139 -0.01 17.45 0.14
N ILE A 140 -0.50 16.26 -0.25
CA ILE A 140 -1.74 16.13 -1.03
C ILE A 140 -2.92 16.58 -0.17
N GLN A 141 -3.65 17.56 -0.69
CA GLN A 141 -4.84 18.13 -0.09
C GLN A 141 -6.05 17.82 -0.99
N ILE A 142 -7.05 17.13 -0.44
CA ILE A 142 -8.28 16.74 -1.13
C ILE A 142 -9.43 17.43 -0.42
N GLU A 143 -10.12 18.33 -1.12
CA GLU A 143 -11.18 19.18 -0.54
C GLU A 143 -10.76 19.92 0.75
N GLY A 144 -9.48 20.29 0.85
CA GLY A 144 -8.92 20.98 2.02
C GLY A 144 -8.62 20.09 3.22
N LYS A 145 -8.68 18.76 3.06
CA LYS A 145 -8.24 17.77 4.04
C LYS A 145 -6.99 17.05 3.54
N SER A 146 -6.08 16.77 4.46
CA SER A 146 -4.92 15.91 4.21
C SER A 146 -5.32 14.44 4.08
N VAL A 147 -4.50 13.65 3.39
CA VAL A 147 -4.67 12.19 3.29
C VAL A 147 -4.73 11.53 4.69
N HIS A 148 -3.93 12.04 5.64
CA HIS A 148 -3.92 11.54 7.02
C HIS A 148 -5.25 11.78 7.76
N GLU A 149 -5.93 12.90 7.50
CA GLU A 149 -7.26 13.16 8.05
C GLU A 149 -8.30 12.18 7.50
N TYR A 150 -8.29 11.91 6.19
CA TYR A 150 -9.12 10.86 5.60
C TYR A 150 -8.85 9.49 6.22
N GLN A 151 -7.58 9.13 6.39
CA GLN A 151 -7.20 7.86 7.02
C GLN A 151 -7.79 7.72 8.43
N LYS A 152 -7.72 8.79 9.23
CA LYS A 152 -8.28 8.81 10.59
C LYS A 152 -9.80 8.67 10.58
N GLU A 153 -10.50 9.42 9.74
CA GLU A 153 -11.97 9.37 9.62
C GLU A 153 -12.44 7.99 9.14
N ILE A 154 -11.84 7.45 8.07
CA ILE A 154 -12.18 6.13 7.54
C ILE A 154 -11.92 5.04 8.58
N THR A 155 -10.79 5.10 9.30
CA THR A 155 -10.48 4.11 10.35
C THR A 155 -11.49 4.13 11.50
N ALA A 156 -11.99 5.31 11.86
CA ALA A 156 -13.04 5.44 12.88
C ALA A 156 -14.35 4.78 12.39
N LEU A 157 -14.79 5.11 11.16
CA LEU A 157 -16.00 4.52 10.56
C LEU A 157 -15.90 3.00 10.45
N LEU A 158 -14.75 2.46 10.00
CA LEU A 158 -14.55 1.01 9.92
C LEU A 158 -14.71 0.33 11.28
N ARG A 159 -14.19 0.94 12.36
CA ARG A 159 -14.33 0.42 13.71
C ARG A 159 -15.79 0.44 14.18
N ASP A 160 -16.49 1.53 13.91
CA ASP A 160 -17.89 1.70 14.31
C ASP A 160 -18.79 0.73 13.54
N ILE A 161 -18.53 0.50 12.25
CA ILE A 161 -19.22 -0.50 11.43
C ILE A 161 -18.98 -1.90 11.98
N VAL A 162 -17.72 -2.28 12.26
CA VAL A 162 -17.41 -3.61 12.81
C VAL A 162 -18.11 -3.83 14.16
N SER A 163 -18.10 -2.82 15.04
CA SER A 163 -18.78 -2.90 16.34
C SER A 163 -20.29 -3.05 16.17
N SER A 164 -20.89 -2.29 15.24
CA SER A 164 -22.33 -2.37 14.95
C SER A 164 -22.71 -3.73 14.32
N ILE A 165 -21.82 -4.36 13.55
CA ILE A 165 -22.00 -5.73 13.04
C ILE A 165 -22.07 -6.73 14.21
N GLU A 166 -21.16 -6.61 15.18
CA GLU A 166 -21.12 -7.47 16.38
C GLU A 166 -22.39 -7.32 17.24
N GLU A 167 -22.88 -6.09 17.37
CA GLU A 167 -24.09 -5.73 18.11
C GLU A 167 -25.39 -6.05 17.34
N LYS A 168 -25.28 -6.48 16.08
CA LYS A 168 -26.41 -6.77 15.16
C LYS A 168 -27.28 -5.54 14.88
N ASP A 169 -26.72 -4.34 14.97
CA ASP A 169 -27.41 -3.10 14.61
C ASP A 169 -27.32 -2.85 13.10
N ILE A 170 -28.26 -3.45 12.37
CA ILE A 170 -28.33 -3.36 10.91
C ILE A 170 -28.59 -1.92 10.45
N ILE A 171 -29.35 -1.13 11.22
CA ILE A 171 -29.71 0.24 10.83
C ILE A 171 -28.46 1.10 10.90
N GLN A 172 -27.74 1.05 12.02
CA GLN A 172 -26.50 1.79 12.21
C GLN A 172 -25.43 1.38 11.19
N VAL A 173 -25.29 0.08 10.90
CA VAL A 173 -24.35 -0.38 9.87
C VAL A 173 -24.69 0.17 8.48
N GLY A 174 -25.97 0.17 8.10
CA GLY A 174 -26.41 0.76 6.84
C GLY A 174 -26.07 2.24 6.77
N ASP A 175 -26.37 3.00 7.83
CA ASP A 175 -26.09 4.43 7.90
C ASP A 175 -24.58 4.73 7.73
N LEU A 176 -23.74 4.04 8.51
CA LEU A 176 -22.30 4.22 8.47
C LEU A 176 -21.68 3.77 7.14
N ALA A 177 -22.12 2.65 6.57
CA ALA A 177 -21.55 2.10 5.35
C ALA A 177 -21.96 2.91 4.10
N GLU A 178 -23.26 3.18 3.93
CA GLU A 178 -23.82 3.78 2.72
C GLU A 178 -23.69 5.30 2.70
N TYR A 179 -23.96 5.97 3.83
CA TYR A 179 -24.10 7.42 3.87
C TYR A 179 -22.87 8.14 4.45
N GLU A 180 -21.96 7.43 5.13
CA GLU A 180 -20.74 8.03 5.66
C GLU A 180 -19.48 7.50 4.98
N LEU A 181 -19.23 6.19 5.04
CA LEU A 181 -18.00 5.59 4.54
C LEU A 181 -17.91 5.63 3.01
N ALA A 182 -18.93 5.17 2.29
CA ALA A 182 -18.93 5.18 0.83
C ALA A 182 -18.65 6.57 0.22
N PRO A 183 -19.36 7.65 0.58
CA PRO A 183 -19.07 8.98 0.02
C PRO A 183 -17.69 9.49 0.42
N LEU A 184 -17.24 9.26 1.66
CA LEU A 184 -15.91 9.69 2.12
C LEU A 184 -14.79 9.03 1.30
N VAL A 185 -14.91 7.72 1.05
CA VAL A 185 -13.98 6.96 0.20
C VAL A 185 -14.01 7.47 -1.23
N LYS A 186 -15.20 7.73 -1.79
CA LYS A 186 -15.35 8.26 -3.15
C LYS A 186 -14.68 9.63 -3.30
N THR A 187 -14.81 10.52 -2.31
CA THR A 187 -14.12 11.81 -2.30
C THR A 187 -12.60 11.62 -2.30
N LEU A 188 -12.07 10.75 -1.42
CA LEU A 188 -10.64 10.45 -1.36
C LEU A 188 -10.10 9.94 -2.71
N ILE A 189 -10.70 8.90 -3.27
CA ILE A 189 -10.19 8.28 -4.51
C ILE A 189 -10.31 9.20 -5.72
N ASN A 190 -11.34 10.06 -5.77
CA ASN A 190 -11.47 11.07 -6.83
C ASN A 190 -10.36 12.11 -6.72
N GLY A 191 -10.09 12.62 -5.51
CA GLY A 191 -9.01 13.56 -5.26
C GLY A 191 -7.62 12.99 -5.61
N VAL A 192 -7.37 11.74 -5.22
CA VAL A 192 -6.13 11.04 -5.62
C VAL A 192 -6.06 10.87 -7.12
N SER A 193 -7.14 10.42 -7.78
CA SER A 193 -7.16 10.22 -9.23
C SER A 193 -6.90 11.51 -10.02
N LEU A 194 -7.38 12.66 -9.54
CA LEU A 194 -7.07 13.97 -10.13
C LEU A 194 -5.59 14.34 -10.00
N THR A 195 -4.94 13.92 -8.92
CA THR A 195 -3.50 14.17 -8.68
C THR A 195 -2.61 13.25 -9.53
N LEU A 196 -3.13 12.09 -9.93
CA LEU A 196 -2.45 11.10 -10.77
C LEU A 196 -2.49 11.40 -12.29
N ASN A 197 -3.27 12.41 -12.71
CA ASN A 197 -3.40 12.86 -14.10
C ASN A 197 -2.62 14.15 -14.34
#